data_AF-A0A8C5FPU1-F1
#
_entry.id   AF-A0A8C5FPU1-F1
#
_cell.length_a   1.000
_cell.length_b   1.000
_cell.length_c   1.000
_cell.angle_alpha   90.00
_cell.angle_beta   90.00
_cell.angle_gamma   90.00
#
_symmetry.space_group_name_H-M   'P 1'
#
loop_
_entity.id
_entity.type
_entity.pdbx_description
1 polymer ?
#
loop_
_entity_poly.entity_id
_entity_poly.type
_entity_poly.pdbx_seq_one_letter_code
_entity_poly.pdbx_strand_id
1 'polypeptide(L)'
;MDKEVDTTARALLHKAAESNAFIREEVDAALGHMVRHCTPARCINAFLDGGLSHLSAAVRKCAAQHLADLLERVGVARLLSGGKDVTDRILPAVVKLALDSSPEPRSFGRRMLVFLSSHRDFDSLLEKNIPTKDLSAARKAVSGLKAKGQGQGQGLGETPQTPASLPGSGTARASTLQRKLPKPTIAPSPTTTTATPTNTATTTPREPNCKYSSKPQGPIIEDKFEYIRQLTVLLESKDFRERIKGLDQLVADCQHNPSMVIRSLFPVFDLFRDRLLESNRKVNLYALEALQGMVRLLKDNLSGVLNHLVPAIVDNHLNSKNRAVYSAATGALCELVLNLDNSLLLEPFCFKARVLSGQAKVDLIEKSW
;
A
#
# COMPACT_ATOMS: atom_id res chain seq x y z
N MET A 1 -22.51 6.81 -14.89
CA MET A 1 -22.07 5.48 -14.45
C MET A 1 -23.15 4.74 -13.64
N ASP A 2 -23.87 5.40 -12.74
CA ASP A 2 -24.85 4.75 -11.84
C ASP A 2 -25.93 3.84 -12.48
N LYS A 3 -26.32 4.06 -13.73
CA LYS A 3 -27.33 3.23 -14.41
C LYS A 3 -26.84 1.80 -14.71
N GLU A 4 -25.52 1.59 -14.78
CA GLU A 4 -24.93 0.33 -15.20
C GLU A 4 -24.26 -0.44 -14.06
N VAL A 5 -24.15 0.16 -12.87
CA VAL A 5 -23.43 -0.40 -11.70
C VAL A 5 -23.88 -1.82 -11.37
N ASP A 6 -25.17 -2.08 -11.39
CA ASP A 6 -25.73 -3.40 -11.09
C ASP A 6 -25.29 -4.47 -12.12
N THR A 7 -25.24 -4.10 -13.39
CA THR A 7 -24.81 -4.98 -14.49
C THR A 7 -23.30 -5.16 -14.47
N THR A 8 -22.54 -4.09 -14.30
CA THR A 8 -21.08 -4.10 -14.24
C THR A 8 -20.57 -4.92 -13.06
N ALA A 9 -21.12 -4.71 -11.86
CA ALA A 9 -20.73 -5.46 -10.67
C ALA A 9 -20.98 -6.96 -10.87
N ARG A 10 -22.15 -7.33 -11.41
CA ARG A 10 -22.48 -8.74 -11.68
C ARG A 10 -21.54 -9.38 -12.70
N ALA A 11 -21.25 -8.68 -13.80
CA ALA A 11 -20.36 -9.18 -14.85
C ALA A 11 -18.93 -9.37 -14.33
N LEU A 12 -18.41 -8.39 -13.59
CA LEU A 12 -17.08 -8.46 -12.98
C LEU A 12 -16.99 -9.58 -11.94
N LEU A 13 -17.98 -9.70 -11.06
CA LEU A 13 -18.02 -10.77 -10.05
C LEU A 13 -18.13 -12.17 -10.66
N HIS A 14 -18.89 -12.33 -11.75
CA HIS A 14 -18.92 -13.59 -12.50
C HIS A 14 -17.54 -13.90 -13.07
N LYS A 15 -16.87 -12.89 -13.64
CA LYS A 15 -15.52 -13.05 -14.17
C LYS A 15 -14.50 -13.38 -13.08
N ALA A 16 -14.65 -12.85 -11.85
CA ALA A 16 -13.82 -13.22 -10.72
C ALA A 16 -13.86 -14.73 -10.40
N ALA A 17 -14.98 -15.41 -10.70
CA ALA A 17 -15.16 -16.84 -10.43
C ALA A 17 -14.39 -17.74 -11.39
N GLU A 18 -14.29 -17.35 -12.66
CA GLU A 18 -13.82 -18.20 -13.76
C GLU A 18 -12.36 -17.97 -14.14
N SER A 19 -11.71 -16.96 -13.55
CA SER A 19 -10.49 -16.41 -14.12
C SER A 19 -9.21 -16.76 -13.37
N ASN A 20 -8.08 -16.69 -14.08
CA ASN A 20 -6.74 -16.85 -13.54
C ASN A 20 -6.34 -15.67 -12.62
N ALA A 21 -5.20 -15.77 -11.92
CA ALA A 21 -4.79 -14.77 -10.93
C ALA A 21 -4.68 -13.35 -11.51
N PHE A 22 -4.17 -13.22 -12.74
CA PHE A 22 -4.01 -11.94 -13.43
C PHE A 22 -5.36 -11.25 -13.69
N ILE A 23 -6.32 -11.96 -14.29
CA ILE A 23 -7.64 -11.39 -14.56
C ILE A 23 -8.39 -11.09 -13.25
N ARG A 24 -8.18 -11.88 -12.18
CA ARG A 24 -8.79 -11.56 -10.88
C ARG A 24 -8.27 -10.25 -10.30
N GLU A 25 -6.99 -9.93 -10.51
CA GLU A 25 -6.40 -8.65 -10.09
C GLU A 25 -7.01 -7.48 -10.84
N GLU A 26 -7.18 -7.60 -12.16
CA GLU A 26 -7.86 -6.59 -12.98
C GLU A 26 -9.34 -6.41 -12.60
N VAL A 27 -10.03 -7.52 -12.29
CA VAL A 27 -11.41 -7.48 -11.80
C VAL A 27 -11.49 -6.77 -10.44
N ASP A 28 -10.57 -7.08 -9.51
CA ASP A 28 -10.49 -6.41 -8.20
C ASP A 28 -10.19 -4.90 -8.38
N ALA A 29 -9.31 -4.53 -9.31
CA ALA A 29 -9.01 -3.13 -9.63
C ALA A 29 -10.26 -2.40 -10.18
N ALA A 30 -10.95 -2.99 -11.15
CA ALA A 30 -12.15 -2.43 -11.75
C ALA A 30 -13.28 -2.24 -10.73
N LEU A 31 -13.51 -3.23 -9.86
CA LEU A 31 -14.48 -3.13 -8.76
C LEU A 31 -14.07 -2.05 -7.73
N GLY A 32 -12.76 -1.91 -7.47
CA GLY A 32 -12.21 -0.83 -6.66
C GLY A 32 -12.49 0.56 -7.23
N HIS A 33 -12.31 0.75 -8.54
CA HIS A 33 -12.65 2.00 -9.23
C HIS A 33 -14.16 2.28 -9.21
N MET A 34 -14.98 1.26 -9.45
CA MET A 34 -16.44 1.39 -9.35
C MET A 34 -16.86 1.87 -7.96
N VAL A 35 -16.32 1.27 -6.89
CA VAL A 35 -16.57 1.69 -5.50
C VAL A 35 -16.12 3.13 -5.23
N ARG A 36 -15.07 3.60 -5.90
CA ARG A 36 -14.54 4.98 -5.73
C ARG A 36 -15.41 6.04 -6.37
N HIS A 37 -15.95 5.79 -7.56
CA HIS A 37 -16.56 6.81 -8.41
C HIS A 37 -18.09 6.73 -8.55
N CYS A 38 -18.72 5.61 -8.18
CA CYS A 38 -20.17 5.45 -8.26
C CYS A 38 -20.88 5.82 -6.96
N THR A 39 -22.21 6.01 -7.03
CA THR A 39 -23.03 6.28 -5.84
C THR A 39 -22.97 5.12 -4.84
N PRO A 40 -22.56 5.36 -3.57
CA PRO A 40 -22.37 4.30 -2.58
C PRO A 40 -23.58 3.39 -2.35
N ALA A 41 -24.78 3.96 -2.29
CA ALA A 41 -26.01 3.19 -2.07
C ALA A 41 -26.29 2.21 -3.22
N ARG A 42 -25.94 2.57 -4.46
CA ARG A 42 -26.07 1.68 -5.63
C ARG A 42 -25.04 0.56 -5.58
N CYS A 43 -23.78 0.88 -5.30
CA CYS A 43 -22.73 -0.13 -5.16
C CYS A 43 -23.02 -1.12 -4.04
N ILE A 44 -23.50 -0.66 -2.88
CA ILE A 44 -23.92 -1.53 -1.77
C ILE A 44 -24.96 -2.53 -2.27
N ASN A 45 -26.06 -2.06 -2.87
CA ASN A 45 -27.10 -2.95 -3.39
C ASN A 45 -26.57 -3.93 -4.44
N ALA A 46 -25.75 -3.46 -5.38
CA ALA A 46 -25.15 -4.31 -6.40
C ALA A 46 -24.32 -5.48 -5.82
N PHE A 47 -23.51 -5.22 -4.78
CA PHE A 47 -22.73 -6.28 -4.12
C PHE A 47 -23.61 -7.23 -3.29
N LEU A 48 -24.62 -6.69 -2.60
CA LEU A 48 -25.57 -7.48 -1.84
C LEU A 48 -26.34 -8.46 -2.74
N ASP A 49 -26.76 -7.99 -3.93
CA ASP A 49 -27.53 -8.77 -4.90
C ASP A 49 -26.67 -9.74 -5.71
N GLY A 50 -25.48 -9.31 -6.15
CA GLY A 50 -24.67 -10.04 -7.12
C GLY A 50 -23.57 -10.93 -6.53
N GLY A 51 -23.07 -10.64 -5.33
CA GLY A 51 -21.81 -11.23 -4.85
C GLY A 51 -21.94 -12.16 -3.65
N LEU A 52 -22.69 -11.75 -2.63
CA LEU A 52 -22.63 -12.40 -1.31
C LEU A 52 -23.31 -13.77 -1.23
N SER A 53 -24.22 -14.06 -2.17
CA SER A 53 -24.93 -15.34 -2.23
C SER A 53 -24.39 -16.27 -3.31
N HIS A 54 -23.24 -15.95 -3.91
CA HIS A 54 -22.65 -16.75 -4.97
C HIS A 54 -22.06 -18.07 -4.44
N LEU A 55 -22.13 -19.14 -5.24
CA LEU A 55 -21.65 -20.47 -4.84
C LEU A 55 -20.12 -20.51 -4.65
N SER A 56 -19.39 -19.81 -5.52
CA SER A 56 -17.93 -19.70 -5.44
C SER A 56 -17.49 -18.82 -4.26
N ALA A 57 -16.65 -19.39 -3.38
CA ALA A 57 -16.06 -18.68 -2.24
C ALA A 57 -15.17 -17.51 -2.67
N ALA A 58 -14.50 -17.61 -3.82
CA ALA A 58 -13.66 -16.54 -4.36
C ALA A 58 -14.50 -15.29 -4.72
N VAL A 59 -15.68 -15.49 -5.31
CA VAL A 59 -16.60 -14.39 -5.64
C VAL A 59 -17.14 -13.74 -4.36
N ARG A 60 -17.53 -14.56 -3.37
CA ARG A 60 -17.97 -14.05 -2.07
C ARG A 60 -16.86 -13.25 -1.37
N LYS A 61 -15.61 -13.70 -1.45
CA LYS A 61 -14.43 -13.00 -0.91
C LYS A 61 -14.24 -11.65 -1.59
N CYS A 62 -14.26 -11.62 -2.92
CA CYS A 62 -14.10 -10.40 -3.72
C CYS A 62 -15.20 -9.37 -3.39
N ALA A 63 -16.46 -9.80 -3.44
CA ALA A 63 -17.60 -8.94 -3.08
C ALA A 63 -17.52 -8.44 -1.63
N ALA A 64 -17.18 -9.31 -0.67
CA ALA A 64 -17.08 -8.94 0.74
C ALA A 64 -15.95 -7.94 1.00
N GLN A 65 -14.81 -8.06 0.31
CA GLN A 65 -13.69 -7.12 0.42
C GLN A 65 -14.11 -5.71 -0.02
N HIS A 66 -14.66 -5.57 -1.22
CA HIS A 66 -15.08 -4.26 -1.75
C HIS A 66 -16.26 -3.68 -0.98
N LEU A 67 -17.17 -4.52 -0.48
CA LEU A 67 -18.25 -4.07 0.38
C LEU A 67 -17.73 -3.56 1.72
N ALA A 68 -16.73 -4.21 2.32
CA ALA A 68 -16.12 -3.74 3.57
C ALA A 68 -15.50 -2.34 3.41
N ASP A 69 -14.69 -2.12 2.37
CA ASP A 69 -14.07 -0.82 2.10
C ASP A 69 -15.12 0.27 1.81
N LEU A 70 -16.21 -0.10 1.11
CA LEU A 70 -17.31 0.81 0.84
C LEU A 70 -18.07 1.19 2.11
N LEU A 71 -18.36 0.24 3.00
CA LEU A 71 -19.04 0.54 4.27
C LEU A 71 -18.19 1.45 5.17
N GLU A 72 -16.89 1.21 5.25
CA GLU A 72 -15.97 2.05 6.01
C GLU A 72 -15.92 3.49 5.47
N ARG A 73 -15.91 3.66 4.14
CA ARG A 73 -15.97 4.98 3.50
C ARG A 73 -17.29 5.71 3.72
N VAL A 74 -18.42 5.02 3.73
CA VAL A 74 -19.73 5.64 3.99
C VAL A 74 -19.88 6.03 5.46
N GLY A 75 -19.34 5.22 6.37
CA GLY A 75 -19.36 5.46 7.80
C GLY A 75 -20.58 4.86 8.49
N VAL A 76 -20.37 4.33 9.71
CA VAL A 76 -21.40 3.60 10.49
C VAL A 76 -22.67 4.44 10.70
N ALA A 77 -22.51 5.73 11.03
CA ALA A 77 -23.63 6.62 11.32
C ALA A 77 -24.60 6.73 10.14
N ARG A 78 -24.11 6.79 8.90
CA ARG A 78 -24.94 6.89 7.69
C ARG A 78 -25.54 5.55 7.26
N LEU A 79 -24.85 4.45 7.54
CA LEU A 79 -25.32 3.11 7.21
C LEU A 79 -26.45 2.63 8.12
N LEU A 80 -26.43 3.09 9.37
CA LEU A 80 -27.38 2.71 10.42
C LEU A 80 -28.28 3.88 10.87
N SER A 81 -28.36 4.97 10.09
CA SER A 81 -29.19 6.15 10.40
C SER A 81 -30.71 5.91 10.31
N GLY A 82 -31.16 4.65 10.22
CA GLY A 82 -32.60 4.31 10.14
C GLY A 82 -33.23 4.45 8.76
N GLY A 83 -32.43 4.59 7.69
CA GLY A 83 -32.93 4.49 6.31
C GLY A 83 -33.41 3.06 6.03
N LYS A 84 -34.73 2.85 5.98
CA LYS A 84 -35.39 1.53 5.94
C LYS A 84 -34.85 0.59 4.87
N ASP A 85 -34.37 1.06 3.72
CA ASP A 85 -34.02 0.16 2.62
C ASP A 85 -32.59 -0.38 2.65
N VAL A 86 -31.63 0.39 3.17
CA VAL A 86 -30.21 0.01 3.13
C VAL A 86 -29.81 -0.71 4.43
N THR A 87 -30.24 -0.20 5.58
CA THR A 87 -29.95 -0.82 6.89
C THR A 87 -30.52 -2.23 7.00
N ASP A 88 -31.77 -2.43 6.54
CA ASP A 88 -32.48 -3.71 6.63
C ASP A 88 -31.84 -4.80 5.73
N ARG A 89 -31.08 -4.40 4.71
CA ARG A 89 -30.35 -5.34 3.82
C ARG A 89 -28.91 -5.58 4.26
N ILE A 90 -28.21 -4.56 4.77
CA ILE A 90 -26.80 -4.67 5.17
C ILE A 90 -26.62 -5.61 6.36
N LEU A 91 -27.42 -5.46 7.41
CA LEU A 91 -27.23 -6.21 8.65
C LEU A 91 -27.35 -7.73 8.44
N PRO A 92 -28.41 -8.26 7.79
CA PRO A 92 -28.51 -9.69 7.50
C PRO A 92 -27.35 -10.19 6.63
N ALA A 93 -26.94 -9.40 5.65
CA ALA A 93 -25.87 -9.77 4.72
C ALA A 93 -24.50 -9.85 5.40
N VAL A 94 -24.17 -8.88 6.25
CA VAL A 94 -22.90 -8.86 7.01
C VAL A 94 -22.87 -10.01 8.01
N VAL A 95 -23.98 -10.33 8.68
CA VAL A 95 -24.04 -11.50 9.57
C VAL A 95 -23.91 -12.81 8.80
N LYS A 96 -24.58 -12.94 7.65
CA LYS A 96 -24.42 -14.11 6.78
C LYS A 96 -22.96 -14.31 6.38
N LEU A 97 -22.25 -13.23 6.00
CA LEU A 97 -20.82 -13.27 5.71
C LEU A 97 -19.98 -13.62 6.94
N ALA A 98 -20.25 -13.04 8.11
CA ALA A 98 -19.50 -13.31 9.33
C ALA A 98 -19.61 -14.78 9.79
N LEU A 99 -20.64 -15.48 9.30
CA LEU A 99 -20.92 -16.90 9.49
C LEU A 99 -20.63 -17.75 8.24
N ASP A 100 -19.97 -17.19 7.21
CA ASP A 100 -19.66 -17.91 5.96
C ASP A 100 -18.87 -19.19 6.22
N SER A 101 -19.05 -20.21 5.39
CA SER A 101 -18.32 -21.49 5.51
C SER A 101 -16.84 -21.37 5.15
N SER A 102 -16.48 -20.43 4.26
CA SER A 102 -15.08 -20.20 3.84
C SER A 102 -14.41 -19.15 4.75
N PRO A 103 -13.13 -19.32 5.11
CA PRO A 103 -12.46 -18.43 6.06
C PRO A 103 -12.25 -17.01 5.51
N GLU A 104 -11.99 -16.83 4.22
CA GLU A 104 -11.67 -15.51 3.66
C GLU A 104 -12.88 -14.56 3.67
N PRO A 105 -14.05 -14.90 3.07
CA PRO A 105 -15.25 -14.06 3.16
C PRO A 105 -15.67 -13.82 4.62
N ARG A 106 -15.50 -14.84 5.48
CA ARG A 106 -15.81 -14.76 6.91
C ARG A 106 -14.99 -13.71 7.62
N SER A 107 -13.71 -13.55 7.27
CA SER A 107 -12.84 -12.54 7.87
C SER A 107 -13.33 -11.12 7.59
N PHE A 108 -13.73 -10.84 6.34
CA PHE A 108 -14.29 -9.55 5.94
C PHE A 108 -15.66 -9.29 6.59
N GLY A 109 -16.56 -10.27 6.59
CA GLY A 109 -17.84 -10.17 7.29
C GLY A 109 -17.69 -9.85 8.78
N ARG A 110 -16.71 -10.49 9.44
CA ARG A 110 -16.37 -10.22 10.84
C ARG A 110 -15.81 -8.81 11.06
N ARG A 111 -14.94 -8.32 10.19
CA ARG A 111 -14.43 -6.93 10.21
C ARG A 111 -15.59 -5.93 10.11
N MET A 112 -16.50 -6.13 9.14
CA MET A 112 -17.67 -5.30 8.95
C MET A 112 -18.62 -5.34 10.16
N LEU A 113 -18.82 -6.51 10.76
CA LEU A 113 -19.67 -6.68 11.93
C LEU A 113 -19.11 -5.92 13.15
N VAL A 114 -17.79 -5.98 13.37
CA VAL A 114 -17.12 -5.20 14.42
C VAL A 114 -17.27 -3.70 14.15
N PHE A 115 -17.06 -3.26 12.91
CA PHE A 115 -17.24 -1.88 12.50
C PHE A 115 -18.67 -1.38 12.79
N LEU A 116 -19.70 -2.09 12.33
CA LEU A 116 -21.11 -1.75 12.57
C LEU A 116 -21.49 -1.76 14.06
N SER A 117 -20.89 -2.66 14.85
CA SER A 117 -21.12 -2.76 16.30
C SER A 117 -20.62 -1.59 17.13
N SER A 118 -20.03 -0.58 16.49
CA SER A 118 -19.66 0.69 17.12
C SER A 118 -20.84 1.66 17.21
N HIS A 119 -21.96 1.38 16.53
CA HIS A 119 -23.18 2.19 16.60
C HIS A 119 -23.93 1.97 17.91
N ARG A 120 -24.51 3.03 18.46
CA ARG A 120 -25.27 2.99 19.73
C ARG A 120 -26.50 2.07 19.66
N ASP A 121 -27.18 2.10 18.52
CA ASP A 121 -28.42 1.33 18.31
C ASP A 121 -28.17 -0.04 17.64
N PHE A 122 -26.91 -0.48 17.55
CA PHE A 122 -26.56 -1.70 16.83
C PHE A 122 -27.35 -2.92 17.32
N ASP A 123 -27.44 -3.13 18.64
CA ASP A 123 -28.13 -4.30 19.21
C ASP A 123 -29.63 -4.29 18.90
N SER A 124 -30.28 -3.13 18.97
CA SER A 124 -31.69 -2.98 18.63
C SER A 124 -31.95 -3.22 17.14
N LEU A 125 -31.08 -2.69 16.27
CA LEU A 125 -31.17 -2.89 14.83
C LEU A 125 -30.87 -4.34 14.43
N LEU A 126 -29.98 -5.02 15.16
CA LEU A 126 -29.66 -6.43 14.96
C LEU A 126 -30.88 -7.31 15.28
N GLU A 127 -31.51 -7.09 16.44
CA GLU A 127 -32.73 -7.81 16.85
C GLU A 127 -33.89 -7.62 15.87
N LYS A 128 -34.05 -6.41 15.33
CA LYS A 128 -35.11 -6.09 14.37
C LYS A 128 -34.91 -6.78 13.01
N ASN A 129 -33.66 -6.89 12.56
CA ASN A 129 -33.36 -7.28 11.17
C ASN A 129 -32.93 -8.74 11.00
N ILE A 130 -32.60 -9.46 12.07
CA ILE A 130 -31.99 -10.79 11.96
C ILE A 130 -32.83 -11.85 12.69
N PRO A 131 -33.05 -13.03 12.08
CA PRO A 131 -33.73 -14.14 12.74
C PRO A 131 -33.05 -14.55 14.06
N THR A 132 -33.85 -14.90 15.06
CA THR A 132 -33.39 -15.28 16.42
C THR A 132 -32.35 -16.39 16.45
N LYS A 133 -32.37 -17.29 15.47
CA LYS A 133 -31.38 -18.38 15.30
C LYS A 133 -29.95 -17.84 15.10
N ASP A 134 -29.79 -16.78 14.33
CA ASP A 134 -28.49 -16.24 13.93
C ASP A 134 -28.00 -15.13 14.87
N LEU A 135 -28.90 -14.55 15.68
CA LEU A 135 -28.57 -13.51 16.68
C LEU A 135 -27.52 -13.98 17.68
N SER A 136 -27.66 -15.20 18.21
CA SER A 136 -26.72 -15.74 19.20
C SER A 136 -25.31 -15.92 18.61
N ALA A 137 -25.22 -16.41 17.38
CA ALA A 137 -23.98 -16.61 16.65
C ALA A 137 -23.33 -15.27 16.28
N ALA A 138 -24.11 -14.30 15.82
CA ALA A 138 -23.67 -12.95 15.51
C ALA A 138 -23.11 -12.23 16.75
N ARG A 139 -23.84 -12.26 17.87
CA ARG A 139 -23.39 -11.68 19.15
C ARG A 139 -22.11 -12.33 19.64
N LYS A 140 -22.03 -13.66 19.60
CA LYS A 140 -20.81 -14.41 19.96
C LYS A 140 -19.63 -14.02 19.07
N ALA A 141 -19.85 -13.82 17.77
CA ALA A 141 -18.83 -13.35 16.85
C ALA A 141 -18.33 -11.94 17.23
N VAL A 142 -19.22 -10.99 17.51
CA VAL A 142 -18.84 -9.63 17.95
C VAL A 142 -18.06 -9.66 19.26
N SER A 143 -18.58 -10.35 20.29
CA SER A 143 -17.94 -10.40 21.62
C SER A 143 -16.57 -11.09 21.58
N GLY A 144 -16.45 -12.20 20.85
CA GLY A 144 -15.19 -12.91 20.70
C GLY A 144 -14.12 -12.11 19.95
N LEU A 145 -14.53 -11.25 19.01
CA LEU A 145 -13.62 -10.39 18.25
C LEU A 145 -13.22 -9.13 19.02
N LYS A 146 -14.16 -8.50 19.74
CA LYS A 146 -13.86 -7.35 20.62
C LYS A 146 -12.90 -7.75 21.75
N ALA A 147 -13.05 -8.94 22.33
CA ALA A 147 -12.13 -9.47 23.34
C ALA A 147 -10.72 -9.76 22.78
N LYS A 148 -10.61 -10.12 21.50
CA LYS A 148 -9.33 -10.41 20.85
C LYS A 148 -8.62 -9.14 20.34
N GLY A 149 -9.35 -8.06 20.11
CA GLY A 149 -8.84 -6.75 19.65
C GLY A 149 -8.21 -5.87 20.72
N GLN A 150 -8.33 -6.20 22.02
CA GLN A 150 -7.68 -5.44 23.11
C GLN A 150 -6.21 -5.84 23.39
N GLY A 151 -5.67 -6.85 22.69
CA GLY A 151 -4.32 -7.38 22.94
C GLY A 151 -3.33 -7.29 21.77
N GLN A 152 -3.73 -6.90 20.56
CA GLN A 152 -2.84 -6.86 19.40
C GLN A 152 -3.31 -5.79 18.41
N GLY A 153 -2.54 -4.71 18.30
CA GLY A 153 -2.58 -3.87 17.11
C GLY A 153 -2.05 -4.68 15.93
N GLN A 154 -2.93 -5.07 15.02
CA GLN A 154 -2.55 -5.66 13.74
C GLN A 154 -2.99 -4.73 12.62
N GLY A 155 -2.00 -4.10 11.99
CA GLY A 155 -2.12 -3.59 10.64
C GLY A 155 -2.43 -4.74 9.69
N LEU A 156 -3.35 -4.49 8.77
CA LEU A 156 -3.75 -5.43 7.75
C LEU A 156 -2.72 -5.41 6.62
N GLY A 157 -2.06 -6.55 6.40
CA GLY A 157 -1.21 -6.77 5.25
C GLY A 157 -0.24 -7.90 5.51
N GLU A 158 -0.66 -9.13 5.24
CA GLU A 158 0.13 -10.21 4.61
C GLU A 158 -0.54 -11.57 4.83
N THR A 159 -0.91 -12.20 3.72
CA THR A 159 -1.18 -13.64 3.63
C THR A 159 0.12 -14.44 3.82
N PRO A 160 0.05 -15.60 4.49
CA PRO A 160 0.83 -16.74 4.04
C PRO A 160 -0.06 -17.96 3.73
N GLN A 161 0.04 -18.47 2.49
CA GLN A 161 -0.32 -19.84 2.18
C GLN A 161 0.85 -20.77 2.53
N THR A 162 0.70 -21.62 3.55
CA THR A 162 0.88 -23.10 3.49
C THR A 162 0.66 -23.72 4.89
N PRO A 163 0.23 -24.99 4.98
CA PRO A 163 -0.53 -25.48 6.12
C PRO A 163 0.34 -25.96 7.30
N ALA A 164 -0.20 -25.75 8.50
CA ALA A 164 0.29 -26.34 9.74
C ALA A 164 -0.03 -27.84 9.79
N SER A 165 1.00 -28.65 9.97
CA SER A 165 0.86 -30.05 10.39
C SER A 165 1.21 -30.18 11.87
N LEU A 166 0.28 -30.80 12.61
CA LEU A 166 0.27 -31.08 14.04
C LEU A 166 1.35 -32.12 14.48
N PRO A 167 1.58 -32.29 15.80
CA PRO A 167 2.78 -32.92 16.35
C PRO A 167 2.65 -34.44 16.52
N GLY A 168 3.77 -35.16 16.42
CA GLY A 168 3.83 -36.59 16.70
C GLY A 168 5.25 -37.15 16.81
N SER A 169 5.68 -37.37 18.05
CA SER A 169 6.52 -38.46 18.58
C SER A 169 7.67 -39.08 17.74
N GLY A 170 8.86 -39.18 18.36
CA GLY A 170 9.70 -40.38 18.20
C GLY A 170 11.17 -40.19 17.81
N THR A 171 12.03 -40.17 18.83
CA THR A 171 13.37 -40.79 18.90
C THR A 171 14.54 -40.36 17.98
N ALA A 172 15.64 -40.03 18.69
CA ALA A 172 17.04 -40.44 18.46
C ALA A 172 18.06 -39.45 17.83
N ARG A 173 19.01 -39.09 18.71
CA ARG A 173 20.49 -38.95 18.55
C ARG A 173 21.02 -37.84 17.61
N ALA A 174 21.60 -36.80 18.21
CA ALA A 174 23.06 -36.57 18.39
C ALA A 174 23.67 -35.83 17.18
N SER A 175 24.33 -34.68 17.31
CA SER A 175 25.56 -34.50 18.07
C SER A 175 25.97 -33.01 18.16
N THR A 176 26.76 -32.75 19.19
CA THR A 176 27.44 -31.54 19.66
C THR A 176 28.30 -30.79 18.63
N LEU A 177 28.44 -29.47 18.82
CA LEU A 177 29.73 -28.80 19.07
C LEU A 177 29.53 -27.37 19.60
N GLN A 178 29.77 -27.21 20.91
CA GLN A 178 30.02 -25.93 21.57
C GLN A 178 31.50 -25.55 21.39
N ARG A 179 31.80 -24.27 21.19
CA ARG A 179 33.08 -23.70 21.64
C ARG A 179 32.90 -22.26 22.10
N LYS A 180 33.24 -22.04 23.38
CA LYS A 180 33.32 -20.75 24.07
C LYS A 180 34.63 -20.02 23.75
N LEU A 181 34.50 -18.69 23.78
CA LEU A 181 35.42 -17.56 24.06
C LEU A 181 36.88 -17.82 24.51
N PRO A 182 37.78 -16.84 24.30
CA PRO A 182 38.40 -16.19 25.47
C PRO A 182 38.47 -14.65 25.41
N LYS A 183 38.39 -14.08 26.62
CA LYS A 183 38.50 -12.67 27.03
C LYS A 183 39.98 -12.35 27.30
N PRO A 184 40.36 -11.06 27.43
CA PRO A 184 41.15 -10.70 28.60
C PRO A 184 40.59 -9.47 29.35
N THR A 185 40.88 -9.48 30.66
CA THR A 185 40.47 -8.53 31.71
C THR A 185 41.69 -7.72 32.16
N ILE A 186 41.48 -6.52 32.74
CA ILE A 186 42.13 -5.87 33.94
C ILE A 186 42.13 -4.33 33.70
N ALA A 187 41.84 -3.37 34.58
CA ALA A 187 41.14 -3.19 35.88
C ALA A 187 41.01 -1.62 36.09
N PRO A 188 40.77 -0.98 37.27
CA PRO A 188 39.55 -0.16 37.48
C PRO A 188 39.68 1.26 38.15
N SER A 189 38.56 2.02 38.14
CA SER A 189 38.07 3.04 39.13
C SER A 189 38.68 4.48 39.18
N PRO A 190 38.06 5.52 39.81
CA PRO A 190 36.84 5.55 40.66
C PRO A 190 35.81 6.76 40.52
N THR A 191 34.57 6.49 40.98
CA THR A 191 33.55 7.27 41.77
C THR A 191 33.26 8.79 41.60
N THR A 192 31.97 9.18 41.67
CA THR A 192 31.26 10.01 42.72
C THR A 192 29.77 10.24 42.29
N THR A 193 28.74 9.66 42.94
CA THR A 193 27.73 10.26 43.88
C THR A 193 26.93 11.48 43.28
N THR A 194 25.59 11.69 43.33
CA THR A 194 24.57 11.47 44.39
C THR A 194 23.14 11.79 43.85
N ALA A 195 22.13 11.06 44.35
CA ALA A 195 20.72 11.40 44.69
C ALA A 195 19.70 12.11 43.75
N THR A 196 18.53 11.47 43.69
CA THR A 196 17.13 11.87 43.38
C THR A 196 16.53 12.84 44.43
N PRO A 197 15.40 13.59 44.19
CA PRO A 197 14.05 12.98 44.18
C PRO A 197 12.92 13.65 43.33
N THR A 198 11.86 12.85 43.22
CA THR A 198 10.44 12.93 42.82
C THR A 198 9.68 14.27 42.93
N ASN A 199 8.76 14.57 41.99
CA ASN A 199 7.33 14.86 42.27
C ASN A 199 6.42 14.98 41.02
N THR A 200 5.16 14.60 41.27
CA THR A 200 3.94 14.40 40.47
C THR A 200 3.25 15.66 39.90
N ALA A 201 2.63 15.57 38.69
CA ALA A 201 1.21 15.90 38.40
C ALA A 201 0.85 15.94 36.88
N THR A 202 -0.11 15.09 36.50
CA THR A 202 -1.29 15.22 35.60
C THR A 202 -1.33 16.29 34.48
N THR A 203 -1.50 15.88 33.20
CA THR A 203 -2.67 16.16 32.30
C THR A 203 -2.40 15.96 30.78
N THR A 204 -3.30 15.19 30.14
CA THR A 204 -3.72 15.13 28.70
C THR A 204 -2.78 14.60 27.60
N PRO A 205 -3.27 13.77 26.63
CA PRO A 205 -2.44 13.10 25.64
C PRO A 205 -2.30 13.92 24.34
N ARG A 206 -1.06 14.23 23.99
CA ARG A 206 -0.65 14.88 22.74
C ARG A 206 0.05 13.88 21.83
N GLU A 207 -0.24 14.00 20.54
CA GLU A 207 0.12 13.14 19.41
C GLU A 207 1.61 12.71 19.36
N PRO A 208 1.93 11.52 18.78
CA PRO A 208 3.30 11.04 18.70
C PRO A 208 4.12 11.85 17.69
N ASN A 209 4.95 12.73 18.24
CA ASN A 209 6.01 13.48 17.59
C ASN A 209 7.12 12.55 17.06
N CYS A 210 7.21 12.41 15.74
CA CYS A 210 8.36 11.78 15.08
C CYS A 210 9.49 12.82 14.95
N LYS A 211 10.49 12.71 15.82
CA LYS A 211 11.70 13.55 15.83
C LYS A 211 12.60 13.21 14.63
N TYR A 212 12.34 13.79 13.47
CA TYR A 212 13.41 14.11 12.52
C TYR A 212 13.80 15.56 12.74
N SER A 213 14.97 15.75 13.36
CA SER A 213 15.63 17.04 13.51
C SER A 213 16.01 17.56 12.11
N SER A 214 15.16 18.36 11.49
CA SER A 214 15.53 19.20 10.34
C SER A 214 16.44 20.32 10.82
N LYS A 215 17.75 20.12 10.69
CA LYS A 215 18.72 21.22 10.78
C LYS A 215 18.62 22.08 9.50
N PRO A 216 18.87 23.40 9.58
CA PRO A 216 18.72 24.30 8.43
C PRO A 216 19.71 23.94 7.32
N GLN A 217 19.20 24.04 6.09
CA GLN A 217 19.89 23.83 4.82
C GLN A 217 21.22 24.58 4.72
N GLY A 218 22.17 23.97 3.99
CA GLY A 218 23.35 24.67 3.51
C GLY A 218 23.00 25.87 2.61
N PRO A 219 23.98 26.71 2.27
CA PRO A 219 23.75 27.93 1.48
C PRO A 219 23.02 27.59 0.16
N ILE A 220 21.98 28.36 -0.17
CA ILE A 220 21.26 28.25 -1.44
C ILE A 220 22.26 28.55 -2.55
N ILE A 221 22.56 27.56 -3.38
CA ILE A 221 23.47 27.70 -4.49
C ILE A 221 22.71 28.41 -5.61
N GLU A 222 23.10 29.64 -5.92
CA GLU A 222 22.49 30.42 -7.01
C GLU A 222 23.17 30.17 -8.37
N ASP A 223 24.39 29.64 -8.36
CA ASP A 223 25.13 29.30 -9.58
C ASP A 223 24.79 27.88 -10.08
N LYS A 224 24.29 27.81 -11.31
CA LYS A 224 23.91 26.56 -11.98
C LYS A 224 25.12 25.62 -12.14
N PHE A 225 26.30 26.14 -12.47
CA PHE A 225 27.46 25.30 -12.75
C PHE A 225 27.98 24.65 -11.47
N GLU A 226 28.07 25.42 -10.39
CA GLU A 226 28.45 24.88 -9.09
C GLU A 226 27.43 23.88 -8.54
N TYR A 227 26.13 24.13 -8.73
CA TYR A 227 25.08 23.18 -8.37
C TYR A 227 25.27 21.83 -9.08
N ILE A 228 25.43 21.85 -10.41
CA ILE A 228 25.65 20.62 -11.20
C ILE A 228 26.93 19.92 -10.73
N ARG A 229 28.04 20.66 -10.55
CA ARG A 229 29.32 20.09 -10.11
C ARG A 229 29.21 19.36 -8.77
N GLN A 230 28.55 19.96 -7.78
CA GLN A 230 28.35 19.34 -6.47
C GLN A 230 27.50 18.07 -6.57
N LEU A 231 26.43 18.10 -7.36
CA LEU A 231 25.57 16.94 -7.56
C LEU A 231 26.31 15.80 -8.29
N THR A 232 27.12 16.11 -9.30
CA THR A 232 27.99 15.14 -10.00
C THR A 232 28.92 14.42 -9.02
N VAL A 233 29.59 15.16 -8.12
CA VAL A 233 30.51 14.56 -7.14
C VAL A 233 29.82 13.52 -6.25
N LEU A 234 28.58 13.78 -5.84
CA LEU A 234 27.80 12.84 -5.03
C LEU A 234 27.31 11.64 -5.86
N LEU A 235 26.67 11.89 -7.00
CA LEU A 235 26.02 10.85 -7.81
C LEU A 235 27.02 9.93 -8.53
N GLU A 236 28.24 10.40 -8.79
CA GLU A 236 29.32 9.60 -9.38
C GLU A 236 30.34 9.08 -8.35
N SER A 237 30.10 9.30 -7.06
CA SER A 237 30.98 8.82 -6.00
C SER A 237 31.16 7.30 -6.09
N LYS A 238 32.37 6.82 -5.75
CA LYS A 238 32.64 5.38 -5.64
C LYS A 238 31.87 4.73 -4.49
N ASP A 239 31.57 5.48 -3.43
CA ASP A 239 30.76 5.02 -2.31
C ASP A 239 29.27 5.12 -2.64
N PHE A 240 28.56 4.00 -2.58
CA PHE A 240 27.13 3.94 -2.84
C PHE A 240 26.29 4.77 -1.85
N ARG A 241 26.82 5.01 -0.65
CA ARG A 241 26.15 5.85 0.36
C ARG A 241 26.15 7.32 -0.04
N GLU A 242 27.24 7.80 -0.63
CA GLU A 242 27.31 9.16 -1.15
C GLU A 242 26.39 9.34 -2.36
N ARG A 243 26.23 8.31 -3.20
CA ARG A 243 25.24 8.33 -4.28
C ARG A 243 23.81 8.44 -3.74
N ILE A 244 23.47 7.69 -2.70
CA ILE A 244 22.16 7.81 -2.01
C ILE A 244 21.97 9.21 -1.43
N LYS A 245 23.00 9.80 -0.80
CA LYS A 245 22.93 11.20 -0.35
C LYS A 245 22.71 12.18 -1.50
N GLY A 246 23.34 11.95 -2.65
CA GLY A 246 23.09 12.73 -3.86
C GLY A 246 21.65 12.63 -4.35
N LEU A 247 21.04 11.45 -4.27
CA LEU A 247 19.61 11.25 -4.58
C LEU A 247 18.70 11.97 -3.57
N ASP A 248 19.00 11.88 -2.27
CA ASP A 248 18.27 12.62 -1.22
C ASP A 248 18.34 14.13 -1.43
N GLN A 249 19.54 14.63 -1.73
CA GLN A 249 19.77 16.04 -2.02
C GLN A 249 18.94 16.48 -3.24
N LEU A 250 18.95 15.70 -4.32
CA LEU A 250 18.18 16.02 -5.52
C LEU A 250 16.67 16.04 -5.25
N VAL A 251 16.14 15.12 -4.46
CA VAL A 251 14.72 15.12 -4.06
C VAL A 251 14.40 16.37 -3.22
N ALA A 252 15.26 16.71 -2.26
CA ALA A 252 15.10 17.91 -1.46
C ALA A 252 15.16 19.19 -2.32
N ASP A 253 16.03 19.23 -3.33
CA ASP A 253 16.13 20.36 -4.26
C ASP A 253 14.92 20.47 -5.17
N CYS A 254 14.29 19.37 -5.57
CA CYS A 254 13.00 19.40 -6.27
C CYS A 254 11.90 20.04 -5.40
N GLN A 255 11.96 19.87 -4.08
CA GLN A 255 10.95 20.40 -3.14
C GLN A 255 11.21 21.86 -2.77
N HIS A 256 12.48 22.22 -2.54
CA HIS A 256 12.84 23.51 -1.96
C HIS A 256 13.42 24.50 -2.97
N ASN A 257 14.04 24.01 -4.05
CA ASN A 257 14.70 24.80 -5.08
C ASN A 257 14.34 24.35 -6.52
N PRO A 258 13.04 24.15 -6.86
CA PRO A 258 12.63 23.52 -8.13
C PRO A 258 13.12 24.31 -9.36
N SER A 259 13.23 25.64 -9.27
CA SER A 259 13.70 26.48 -10.37
C SER A 259 15.14 26.17 -10.79
N MET A 260 16.02 25.83 -9.85
CA MET A 260 17.41 25.45 -10.13
C MET A 260 17.48 24.10 -10.83
N VAL A 261 16.67 23.14 -10.36
CA VAL A 261 16.54 21.80 -10.97
C VAL A 261 16.01 21.93 -12.40
N ILE A 262 14.94 22.69 -12.62
CA ILE A 262 14.33 22.89 -13.94
C ILE A 262 15.33 23.58 -14.90
N ARG A 263 16.05 24.62 -14.45
CA ARG A 263 17.08 25.29 -15.27
C ARG A 263 18.25 24.36 -15.64
N SER A 264 18.44 23.30 -14.87
CA SER A 264 19.53 22.33 -15.00
C SER A 264 19.02 20.94 -15.39
N LEU A 265 17.81 20.86 -15.94
CA LEU A 265 17.06 19.62 -16.08
C LEU A 265 17.86 18.51 -16.79
N PHE A 266 18.37 18.80 -17.99
CA PHE A 266 19.10 17.83 -18.80
C PHE A 266 20.33 17.23 -18.09
N PRO A 267 21.34 18.03 -17.67
CA PRO A 267 22.53 17.46 -17.02
C PRO A 267 22.21 16.76 -15.69
N VAL A 268 21.23 17.24 -14.93
CA VAL A 268 20.81 16.60 -13.68
C VAL A 268 20.15 15.26 -13.94
N PHE A 269 19.23 15.19 -14.92
CA PHE A 269 18.52 13.94 -15.23
C PHE A 269 19.39 12.96 -16.02
N ASP A 270 20.43 13.40 -16.71
CA ASP A 270 21.46 12.52 -17.26
C ASP A 270 22.19 11.76 -16.15
N LEU A 271 22.63 12.46 -15.10
CA LEU A 271 23.26 11.84 -13.92
C LEU A 271 22.29 10.90 -13.19
N PHE A 272 21.03 11.34 -13.03
CA PHE A 272 19.99 10.56 -12.38
C PHE A 272 19.65 9.28 -13.16
N ARG A 273 19.56 9.36 -14.49
CA ARG A 273 19.33 8.20 -15.36
C ARG A 273 20.38 7.12 -15.14
N ASP A 274 21.65 7.52 -14.96
CA ASP A 274 22.71 6.54 -14.70
C ASP A 274 22.52 5.81 -13.35
N ARG A 275 21.82 6.43 -12.38
CA ARG A 275 21.43 5.77 -11.12
C ARG A 275 20.27 4.79 -11.33
N LEU A 276 19.33 5.11 -12.22
CA LEU A 276 18.28 4.17 -12.65
C LEU A 276 18.86 2.97 -13.38
N LEU A 277 20.01 3.09 -14.04
CA LEU A 277 20.65 1.98 -14.76
C LEU A 277 21.79 1.32 -13.96
N GLU A 278 21.89 1.63 -12.67
CA GLU A 278 23.03 1.21 -11.86
C GLU A 278 23.03 -0.29 -11.54
N SER A 279 24.22 -0.90 -11.56
CA SER A 279 24.40 -2.31 -11.17
C SER A 279 24.20 -2.57 -9.67
N ASN A 280 24.44 -1.56 -8.82
CA ASN A 280 24.17 -1.65 -7.39
C ASN A 280 22.66 -1.57 -7.15
N ARG A 281 22.07 -2.72 -6.82
CA ARG A 281 20.63 -2.89 -6.59
C ARG A 281 20.06 -1.96 -5.52
N LYS A 282 20.86 -1.56 -4.52
CA LYS A 282 20.38 -0.66 -3.46
C LYS A 282 20.22 0.76 -3.99
N VAL A 283 21.18 1.25 -4.76
CA VAL A 283 21.10 2.59 -5.36
C VAL A 283 20.04 2.62 -6.47
N ASN A 284 19.98 1.59 -7.30
CA ASN A 284 18.97 1.44 -8.34
C ASN A 284 17.53 1.47 -7.77
N LEU A 285 17.25 0.66 -6.73
CA LEU A 285 15.95 0.68 -6.06
C LEU A 285 15.65 2.06 -5.48
N TYR A 286 16.63 2.66 -4.79
CA TYR A 286 16.47 3.99 -4.19
C TYR A 286 16.20 5.07 -5.24
N ALA A 287 16.85 5.00 -6.41
CA ALA A 287 16.62 5.93 -7.50
C ALA A 287 15.18 5.81 -8.06
N LEU A 288 14.65 4.59 -8.19
CA LEU A 288 13.26 4.38 -8.61
C LEU A 288 12.25 4.96 -7.61
N GLU A 289 12.51 4.82 -6.30
CA GLU A 289 11.68 5.40 -5.24
C GLU A 289 11.79 6.93 -5.21
N ALA A 290 13.01 7.47 -5.33
CA ALA A 290 13.26 8.91 -5.40
C ALA A 290 12.56 9.55 -6.62
N LEU A 291 12.55 8.86 -7.76
CA LEU A 291 11.90 9.34 -8.97
C LEU A 291 10.41 9.62 -8.75
N GLN A 292 9.72 8.79 -7.98
CA GLN A 292 8.30 9.00 -7.67
C GLN A 292 8.06 10.34 -6.96
N GLY A 293 8.93 10.70 -6.02
CA GLY A 293 8.89 12.00 -5.35
C GLY A 293 9.16 13.16 -6.32
N MET A 294 10.21 13.03 -7.13
CA MET A 294 10.60 14.05 -8.11
C MET A 294 9.53 14.31 -9.16
N VAL A 295 8.84 13.27 -9.63
CA VAL A 295 7.73 13.39 -10.60
C VAL A 295 6.58 14.22 -10.03
N ARG A 296 6.16 13.97 -8.79
CA ARG A 296 5.09 14.74 -8.12
C ARG A 296 5.43 16.22 -7.98
N LEU A 297 6.71 16.52 -7.78
CA LEU A 297 7.21 17.89 -7.55
C LEU A 297 7.42 18.65 -8.87
N LEU A 298 7.97 18.00 -9.89
CA LEU A 298 8.36 18.64 -11.15
C LEU A 298 7.27 18.59 -12.24
N LYS A 299 6.40 17.57 -12.24
CA LYS A 299 5.27 17.43 -13.18
C LYS A 299 5.70 17.61 -14.65
N ASP A 300 4.94 18.37 -15.44
CA ASP A 300 5.18 18.61 -16.87
C ASP A 300 6.53 19.28 -17.19
N ASN A 301 7.23 19.84 -16.19
CA ASN A 301 8.60 20.32 -16.39
C ASN A 301 9.57 19.18 -16.75
N LEU A 302 9.18 17.92 -16.57
CA LEU A 302 9.95 16.75 -16.98
C LEU A 302 9.84 16.43 -18.48
N SER A 303 8.96 17.09 -19.23
CA SER A 303 8.69 16.83 -20.65
C SER A 303 9.96 16.63 -21.49
N GLY A 304 10.98 17.49 -21.31
CA GLY A 304 12.24 17.44 -22.06
C GLY A 304 13.07 16.17 -21.83
N VAL A 305 12.85 15.42 -20.76
CA VAL A 305 13.66 14.24 -20.39
C VAL A 305 12.90 12.92 -20.50
N LEU A 306 11.60 12.94 -20.76
CA LEU A 306 10.76 11.73 -20.78
C LEU A 306 11.24 10.67 -21.77
N ASN A 307 11.70 11.07 -22.96
CA ASN A 307 12.18 10.16 -23.98
C ASN A 307 13.41 9.34 -23.56
N HIS A 308 14.17 9.80 -22.57
CA HIS A 308 15.32 9.06 -22.01
C HIS A 308 14.98 8.41 -20.66
N LEU A 309 14.09 9.05 -19.91
CA LEU A 309 13.68 8.60 -18.59
C LEU A 309 12.77 7.36 -18.65
N VAL A 310 11.77 7.35 -19.55
CA VAL A 310 10.84 6.22 -19.70
C VAL A 310 11.59 4.92 -20.06
N PRO A 311 12.46 4.88 -21.09
CA PRO A 311 13.27 3.70 -21.38
C PRO A 311 14.08 3.21 -20.15
N ALA A 312 14.68 4.14 -19.40
CA ALA A 312 15.47 3.81 -18.23
C ALA A 312 14.65 3.20 -17.09
N ILE A 313 13.36 3.53 -16.98
CA ILE A 313 12.45 2.88 -16.04
C ILE A 313 12.03 1.50 -16.55
N VAL A 314 11.67 1.36 -17.82
CA VAL A 314 10.96 0.17 -18.29
C VAL A 314 11.87 -1.00 -18.67
N ASP A 315 13.04 -0.73 -19.25
CA ASP A 315 13.83 -1.76 -19.94
C ASP A 315 14.38 -2.84 -19.01
N ASN A 316 14.83 -2.44 -17.81
CA ASN A 316 15.50 -3.35 -16.87
C ASN A 316 14.66 -3.72 -15.65
N HIS A 317 13.55 -3.01 -15.41
CA HIS A 317 12.86 -3.10 -14.11
C HIS A 317 11.50 -3.79 -14.17
N LEU A 318 10.74 -3.63 -15.26
CA LEU A 318 9.41 -4.24 -15.35
C LEU A 318 9.46 -5.77 -15.56
N ASN A 319 10.57 -6.30 -16.10
CA ASN A 319 10.81 -7.74 -16.16
C ASN A 319 11.69 -8.25 -15.00
N SER A 320 11.94 -7.42 -13.99
CA SER A 320 12.79 -7.79 -12.86
C SER A 320 12.12 -8.84 -11.98
N LYS A 321 12.87 -9.90 -11.64
CA LYS A 321 12.44 -10.90 -10.64
C LYS A 321 12.44 -10.33 -9.22
N ASN A 322 13.10 -9.20 -8.99
CA ASN A 322 13.08 -8.53 -7.71
C ASN A 322 11.79 -7.73 -7.55
N ARG A 323 10.90 -8.21 -6.67
CA ARG A 323 9.60 -7.60 -6.41
C ARG A 323 9.68 -6.14 -5.95
N ALA A 324 10.71 -5.76 -5.18
CA ALA A 324 10.87 -4.37 -4.74
C ALA A 324 11.20 -3.45 -5.92
N VAL A 325 12.13 -3.86 -6.80
CA VAL A 325 12.51 -3.09 -8.01
C VAL A 325 11.34 -3.01 -8.98
N TYR A 326 10.64 -4.12 -9.21
CA TYR A 326 9.43 -4.14 -10.02
C TYR A 326 8.37 -3.18 -9.46
N SER A 327 8.08 -3.25 -8.15
CA SER A 327 7.09 -2.38 -7.49
C SER A 327 7.50 -0.91 -7.53
N ALA A 328 8.78 -0.59 -7.39
CA ALA A 328 9.26 0.78 -7.46
C ALA A 328 9.17 1.34 -8.89
N ALA A 329 9.46 0.52 -9.91
CA ALA A 329 9.34 0.91 -11.30
C ALA A 329 7.89 1.07 -11.75
N THR A 330 7.00 0.16 -11.36
CA THR A 330 5.56 0.33 -11.60
C THR A 330 5.04 1.56 -10.86
N GLY A 331 5.49 1.80 -9.62
CA GLY A 331 5.21 3.04 -8.88
C GLY A 331 5.65 4.30 -9.63
N ALA A 332 6.87 4.32 -10.18
CA ALA A 332 7.37 5.44 -10.97
C ALA A 332 6.52 5.69 -12.23
N LEU A 333 6.10 4.64 -12.94
CA LEU A 333 5.19 4.79 -14.08
C LEU A 333 3.80 5.31 -13.67
N CYS A 334 3.27 4.85 -12.53
CA CYS A 334 2.01 5.40 -12.00
C CYS A 334 2.14 6.90 -11.74
N GLU A 335 3.23 7.34 -11.11
CA GLU A 335 3.43 8.76 -10.84
C GLU A 335 3.56 9.58 -12.11
N LEU A 336 4.20 9.05 -13.16
CA LEU A 336 4.24 9.72 -14.45
C LEU A 336 2.82 9.95 -14.99
N VAL A 337 2.00 8.91 -15.05
CA VAL A 337 0.62 8.99 -15.55
C VAL A 337 -0.28 9.87 -14.69
N LEU A 338 -0.08 9.87 -13.36
CA LEU A 338 -0.93 10.64 -12.44
C LEU A 338 -0.59 12.13 -12.39
N ASN A 339 0.65 12.52 -12.71
CA ASN A 339 1.13 13.89 -12.49
C ASN A 339 1.50 14.66 -13.76
N LEU A 340 1.59 13.99 -14.92
CA LEU A 340 1.90 14.63 -16.20
C LEU A 340 0.69 14.59 -17.14
N ASP A 341 0.64 15.51 -18.08
CA ASP A 341 -0.28 15.41 -19.22
C ASP A 341 0.03 14.13 -20.04
N ASN A 342 -0.98 13.28 -20.20
CA ASN A 342 -0.90 12.03 -20.95
C ASN A 342 -0.44 12.23 -22.41
N SER A 343 -0.65 13.42 -22.99
CA SER A 343 -0.13 13.76 -24.32
C SER A 343 1.40 13.68 -24.40
N LEU A 344 2.10 13.97 -23.30
CA LEU A 344 3.56 13.92 -23.18
C LEU A 344 4.09 12.49 -23.03
N LEU A 345 3.24 11.56 -22.56
CA LEU A 345 3.62 10.17 -22.30
C LEU A 345 3.32 9.24 -23.49
N LEU A 346 2.41 9.64 -24.38
CA LEU A 346 1.95 8.81 -25.49
C LEU A 346 3.10 8.35 -26.38
N GLU A 347 3.93 9.28 -26.87
CA GLU A 347 5.07 8.96 -27.73
C GLU A 347 6.08 8.00 -27.04
N PRO A 348 6.64 8.31 -25.85
CA PRO A 348 7.61 7.44 -25.20
C PRO A 348 7.01 6.07 -24.81
N PHE A 349 5.74 6.02 -24.41
CA PHE A 349 5.07 4.76 -24.05
C PHE A 349 4.82 3.90 -25.30
N CYS A 350 4.27 4.47 -26.36
CA CYS A 350 4.07 3.76 -27.63
C CYS A 350 5.38 3.24 -28.21
N PHE A 351 6.45 4.05 -28.19
CA PHE A 351 7.76 3.64 -28.67
C PHE A 351 8.26 2.40 -27.90
N LYS A 352 8.19 2.43 -26.56
CA LYS A 352 8.66 1.30 -25.74
C LYS A 352 7.74 0.08 -25.81
N ALA A 353 6.43 0.25 -25.88
CA ALA A 353 5.46 -0.86 -26.01
C ALA A 353 5.67 -1.71 -27.28
N ARG A 354 6.25 -1.13 -28.34
CA ARG A 354 6.61 -1.86 -29.58
C ARG A 354 7.73 -2.87 -29.38
N VAL A 355 8.69 -2.56 -28.50
CA VAL A 355 9.92 -3.34 -28.31
C VAL A 355 9.89 -4.23 -27.07
N LEU A 356 9.09 -3.86 -26.06
CA LEU A 356 8.92 -4.67 -24.85
C LEU A 356 8.19 -5.98 -25.14
N SER A 357 8.37 -6.96 -24.26
CA SER A 357 7.72 -8.27 -24.30
C SER A 357 7.33 -8.73 -22.89
N GLY A 358 6.44 -9.73 -22.82
CA GLY A 358 5.98 -10.30 -21.55
C GLY A 358 5.23 -9.29 -20.68
N GLN A 359 5.41 -9.41 -19.36
CA GLN A 359 4.72 -8.58 -18.37
C GLN A 359 5.03 -7.09 -18.54
N ALA A 360 6.28 -6.74 -18.85
CA ALA A 360 6.66 -5.34 -19.06
C ALA A 360 5.86 -4.65 -20.17
N LYS A 361 5.48 -5.37 -21.22
CA LYS A 361 4.63 -4.81 -22.28
C LYS A 361 3.20 -4.61 -21.79
N VAL A 362 2.66 -5.58 -21.05
CA VAL A 362 1.30 -5.51 -20.49
C VAL A 362 1.19 -4.33 -19.53
N ASP A 363 2.10 -4.23 -18.56
CA ASP A 363 2.12 -3.16 -17.56
C ASP A 363 2.23 -1.76 -18.20
N LEU A 364 3.02 -1.63 -19.27
CA LEU A 364 3.16 -0.35 -19.95
C LEU A 364 1.89 0.02 -20.74
N ILE A 365 1.26 -0.95 -21.40
CA ILE A 365 0.01 -0.73 -22.15
C ILE A 365 -1.13 -0.37 -21.20
N GLU A 366 -1.29 -1.08 -20.09
CA GLU A 366 -2.34 -0.81 -19.09
C GLU A 366 -2.24 0.60 -18.50
N LYS A 367 -1.04 1.17 -18.46
CA LYS A 367 -0.80 2.53 -17.98
C LYS A 367 -0.86 3.60 -19.06
N SER A 368 -1.00 3.21 -20.33
CA SER A 368 -1.05 4.14 -21.47
C SER A 368 -2.45 4.68 -21.76
N TRP A 369 -3.48 4.15 -21.10
CA TRP A 369 -4.90 4.45 -21.29
C TRP A 369 -5.57 4.68 -19.94
#